data_AF-A0A0C2DDL9-F1
#
_entry.id   AF-A0A0C2DDL9-F1
#
_cell.length_a   1.000
_cell.length_b   1.000
_cell.length_c   1.000
_cell.angle_alpha   90.00
_cell.angle_beta   90.00
_cell.angle_gamma   90.00
#
_symmetry.space_group_name_H-M   'P 1'
#
loop_
_entity.id
_entity.type
_entity.pdbx_description
1 polymer ?
#
loop_
_entity_poly.entity_id
_entity_poly.type
_entity_poly.pdbx_seq_one_letter_code
_entity_poly.pdbx_strand_id
1 'polypeptide(L)'
;MGLPVRFNISTFANRKAKLFEKFLDEEDSYGGMITSGGLDFENCEDSVTYEPVPRRYSWQFKLSGVSAGSYSANVDWYAESDTGTFLIWGPAAVISAIAKELGSQ
;
A
#
# COMPACT_ATOMS: atom_id res chain seq x y z
N MET A 1 11.91 18.47 -13.87
CA MET A 1 10.59 17.81 -14.03
C MET A 1 10.82 16.53 -14.81
N GLY A 2 11.19 15.45 -14.13
CA GLY A 2 11.47 14.16 -14.76
C GLY A 2 10.17 13.39 -14.94
N LEU A 3 9.92 12.85 -16.13
CA LEU A 3 8.81 11.92 -16.32
C LEU A 3 9.05 10.69 -15.44
N PRO A 4 8.01 10.14 -14.77
CA PRO A 4 8.18 8.91 -14.01
C PRO A 4 8.61 7.78 -14.95
N VAL A 5 9.71 7.11 -14.60
CA VAL A 5 10.16 5.90 -15.30
C VAL A 5 9.11 4.81 -15.05
N ARG A 6 8.35 4.47 -16.09
CA ARG A 6 7.41 3.36 -16.05
C ARG A 6 8.16 2.09 -16.43
N PHE A 7 8.41 1.21 -15.47
CA PHE A 7 8.91 -0.13 -15.75
C PHE A 7 7.82 -0.95 -16.45
N ASN A 8 8.04 -1.28 -17.72
CA ASN A 8 7.17 -2.18 -18.46
C ASN A 8 7.67 -3.63 -18.38
N ILE A 9 7.21 -4.37 -17.36
CA ILE A 9 7.49 -5.80 -17.16
C ILE A 9 6.63 -6.70 -18.09
N SER A 10 5.84 -6.15 -19.03
CA SER A 10 5.02 -6.96 -19.93
C SER A 10 5.81 -7.90 -20.84
N THR A 11 7.07 -7.57 -21.13
CA THR A 11 7.86 -8.27 -22.17
C THR A 11 8.54 -9.56 -21.67
N PHE A 12 8.62 -9.81 -20.36
CA PHE A 12 9.35 -10.97 -19.81
C PHE A 12 8.49 -12.09 -19.21
N ALA A 13 7.20 -11.89 -18.93
CA ALA A 13 6.37 -12.91 -18.27
C ALA A 13 5.19 -13.34 -19.15
N ASN A 14 5.23 -14.62 -19.54
CA ASN A 14 4.16 -15.34 -20.21
C ASN A 14 2.85 -15.25 -19.41
N ARG A 15 1.74 -15.19 -20.14
CA ARG A 15 0.37 -14.86 -19.68
C ARG A 15 -0.13 -15.70 -18.51
N LYS A 16 -0.06 -15.17 -17.28
CA LYS A 16 -1.03 -15.27 -16.16
C LYS A 16 -0.87 -13.99 -15.32
N ALA A 17 -1.88 -13.60 -14.53
CA ALA A 17 -1.93 -12.32 -13.82
C ALA A 17 -0.56 -11.87 -13.28
N LYS A 18 -0.14 -10.65 -13.60
CA LYS A 18 1.10 -10.07 -13.05
C LYS A 18 0.82 -9.63 -11.62
N LEU A 19 1.07 -10.53 -10.69
CA LEU A 19 1.03 -10.26 -9.25
C LEU A 19 2.39 -9.71 -8.82
N PHE A 20 2.36 -8.69 -7.96
CA PHE A 20 3.54 -8.16 -7.28
C PHE A 20 3.22 -8.16 -5.80
N GLU A 21 4.10 -8.77 -5.03
CA GLU A 21 4.07 -8.72 -3.57
C GLU A 21 5.35 -8.09 -3.08
N LYS A 22 5.22 -7.20 -2.09
CA LYS A 22 6.36 -6.50 -1.50
C LYS A 22 6.37 -6.73 0.00
N PHE A 23 7.50 -7.22 0.47
CA PHE A 23 7.82 -7.32 1.88
C PHE A 23 8.80 -6.20 2.24
N LEU A 24 8.44 -5.42 3.26
CA LEU A 24 9.33 -4.41 3.84
C LEU A 24 9.82 -4.97 5.17
N ASP A 25 11.12 -5.24 5.24
CA ASP A 25 11.77 -5.69 6.47
C ASP A 25 11.81 -4.56 7.52
N GLU A 26 11.99 -4.95 8.79
CA GLU A 26 12.17 -4.01 9.92
C GLU A 26 13.43 -3.13 9.76
N GLU A 27 13.46 -2.00 10.48
CA GLU A 27 14.64 -1.14 10.56
C GLU A 27 15.88 -1.96 10.98
N ASP A 28 16.96 -1.82 10.21
CA ASP A 28 18.29 -2.47 10.37
C ASP A 28 18.52 -3.79 9.61
N SER A 29 17.62 -4.19 8.71
CA SER A 29 17.90 -5.25 7.72
C SER A 29 18.46 -4.67 6.40
N TYR A 30 19.25 -5.46 5.66
CA TYR A 30 19.74 -5.08 4.32
C TYR A 30 18.63 -5.23 3.27
N GLY A 31 17.79 -4.20 3.10
CA GLY A 31 16.86 -4.06 1.97
C GLY A 31 15.48 -4.69 2.22
N GLY A 32 14.67 -4.83 1.16
CA GLY A 32 13.37 -5.51 1.20
C GLY A 32 13.15 -6.32 -0.07
N MET A 33 12.20 -7.26 -0.05
CA MET A 33 11.98 -8.25 -1.11
C MET A 33 10.76 -7.93 -1.98
N ILE A 34 10.85 -8.26 -3.28
CA ILE A 34 9.74 -8.16 -4.23
C ILE A 34 9.58 -9.50 -4.96
N THR A 35 8.42 -10.13 -4.78
CA THR A 35 8.03 -11.33 -5.51
C THR A 35 7.26 -10.93 -6.76
N SER A 36 7.74 -11.34 -7.93
CA SER A 36 7.14 -11.02 -9.23
C SER A 36 6.54 -12.27 -9.86
N GLY A 37 5.23 -12.25 -10.12
CA GLY A 37 4.52 -13.34 -10.82
C GLY A 37 4.15 -14.55 -9.94
N GLY A 38 4.20 -14.40 -8.62
CA GLY A 38 3.84 -15.43 -7.64
C GLY A 38 3.38 -14.82 -6.31
N LEU A 39 3.07 -15.69 -5.35
CA LEU A 39 2.78 -15.34 -3.95
C LEU A 39 3.94 -15.83 -3.07
N ASP A 40 4.30 -15.08 -2.05
CA ASP A 40 5.33 -15.39 -1.05
C ASP A 40 4.69 -15.89 0.25
N PHE A 41 4.69 -17.21 0.46
CA PHE A 41 4.13 -17.84 1.65
C PHE A 41 5.14 -17.95 2.82
N GLU A 42 6.39 -17.53 2.63
CA GLU A 42 7.39 -17.51 3.70
C GLU A 42 7.30 -16.21 4.50
N ASN A 43 7.09 -15.09 3.81
CA ASN A 43 7.08 -13.76 4.41
C ASN A 43 5.68 -13.12 4.54
N CYS A 44 4.64 -13.68 3.91
CA CYS A 44 3.27 -13.20 4.01
C CYS A 44 2.34 -14.31 4.55
N GLU A 45 1.19 -13.89 5.10
CA GLU A 45 0.12 -14.83 5.49
C GLU A 45 -0.48 -15.53 4.27
N ASP A 46 -0.92 -16.79 4.46
CA ASP A 46 -1.51 -17.61 3.39
C ASP A 46 -2.80 -17.01 2.79
N SER A 47 -3.51 -16.15 3.54
CA SER A 47 -4.79 -15.58 3.11
C SER A 47 -4.62 -14.23 2.40
N VAL A 48 -4.76 -14.24 1.08
CA VAL A 48 -4.81 -13.02 0.25
C VAL A 48 -6.27 -12.58 0.05
N THR A 49 -6.56 -11.33 0.41
CA THR A 49 -7.85 -10.69 0.10
C THR A 49 -7.73 -9.87 -1.18
N TYR A 50 -8.65 -10.08 -2.12
CA TYR A 50 -8.66 -9.36 -3.39
C TYR A 50 -9.67 -8.20 -3.36
N GLU A 51 -9.16 -6.98 -3.48
CA GLU A 51 -9.97 -5.77 -3.60
C GLU A 51 -10.00 -5.23 -5.03
N PRO A 52 -11.17 -4.83 -5.57
CA PRO A 52 -11.25 -4.22 -6.89
C PRO A 52 -10.51 -2.88 -6.94
N VAL A 53 -9.69 -2.70 -7.98
CA VAL A 53 -9.02 -1.42 -8.24
C VAL A 53 -9.96 -0.48 -9.02
N PRO A 54 -10.39 0.66 -8.46
CA PRO A 54 -11.38 1.55 -9.06
C PRO A 54 -10.80 2.46 -10.16
N ARG A 55 -9.47 2.64 -10.21
CA ARG A 55 -8.78 3.53 -11.17
C ARG A 55 -7.66 2.78 -11.90
N ARG A 56 -7.58 2.93 -13.22
CA ARG A 56 -6.59 2.21 -14.05
C ARG A 56 -5.13 2.65 -13.88
N TYR A 57 -4.88 3.79 -13.23
CA TYR A 57 -3.54 4.40 -13.17
C TYR A 57 -2.95 4.49 -11.77
N SER A 58 -3.68 4.03 -10.74
CA SER A 58 -3.19 3.97 -9.37
C SER A 58 -3.55 2.64 -8.73
N TRP A 59 -2.71 2.18 -7.81
CA TRP A 59 -2.98 1.01 -6.97
C TRP A 59 -3.91 1.41 -5.83
N GLN A 60 -5.07 1.94 -6.22
CA GLN A 60 -6.09 2.45 -5.33
C GLN A 60 -7.03 1.32 -4.92
N PHE A 61 -7.48 1.30 -3.67
CA PHE A 61 -8.46 0.34 -3.16
C PHE A 61 -9.39 1.04 -2.17
N LYS A 62 -10.56 0.43 -1.93
CA LYS A 62 -11.53 0.96 -0.99
C LYS A 62 -11.00 0.82 0.44
N LEU A 63 -11.03 1.90 1.21
CA LEU A 63 -10.72 1.91 2.63
C LEU A 63 -12.02 2.15 3.40
N SER A 64 -12.44 1.17 4.19
CA SER A 64 -13.71 1.20 4.94
C SER A 64 -13.65 2.06 6.20
N GLY A 65 -12.44 2.27 6.74
CA GLY A 65 -12.23 3.09 7.92
C GLY A 65 -10.79 3.10 8.40
N VAL A 66 -10.53 3.96 9.37
CA VAL A 66 -9.25 4.10 10.06
C VAL A 66 -9.47 4.23 11.56
N SER A 67 -8.52 3.77 12.35
CA SER A 67 -8.53 3.92 13.80
C SER A 67 -7.12 4.06 14.36
N ALA A 68 -6.99 4.86 15.40
CA ALA A 68 -5.79 5.00 16.22
C ALA A 68 -6.25 5.31 17.65
N GLY A 69 -5.74 4.60 18.66
CA GLY A 69 -6.20 4.77 20.04
C GLY A 69 -7.73 4.72 20.17
N SER A 70 -8.33 5.76 20.74
CA SER A 70 -9.77 5.97 20.86
C SER A 70 -10.43 6.65 19.64
N TYR A 71 -9.64 7.17 18.70
CA TYR A 71 -10.16 7.73 17.46
C TYR A 71 -10.53 6.63 16.47
N SER A 72 -11.72 6.75 15.88
CA SER A 72 -12.17 5.89 14.79
C SER A 72 -13.00 6.68 13.79
N ALA A 73 -12.80 6.43 12.51
CA ALA A 73 -13.61 6.97 11.43
C ALA A 73 -13.95 5.86 10.44
N ASN A 74 -15.24 5.52 10.35
CA ASN A 74 -15.78 4.56 9.38
C ASN A 74 -16.36 5.35 8.21
N VAL A 75 -15.52 5.65 7.24
CA VAL A 75 -15.87 6.42 6.05
C VAL A 75 -15.30 5.70 4.85
N ASP A 76 -16.14 5.58 3.81
CA ASP A 76 -15.73 5.01 2.53
C ASP A 76 -14.77 5.98 1.81
N TRP A 77 -13.48 5.73 1.96
CA TRP A 77 -12.42 6.43 1.23
C TRP A 77 -11.74 5.51 0.24
N TYR A 78 -10.80 6.10 -0.48
CA TYR A 78 -9.86 5.37 -1.30
C TYR A 78 -8.45 5.60 -0.76
N ALA A 79 -7.73 4.51 -0.53
CA ALA A 79 -6.31 4.53 -0.20
C ALA A 79 -5.50 4.08 -1.41
N GLU A 80 -4.26 4.56 -1.52
CA GLU A 80 -3.34 4.14 -2.57
C GLU A 80 -2.16 3.42 -1.95
N SER A 81 -1.83 2.24 -2.49
CA SER A 81 -0.59 1.55 -2.16
C SER A 81 0.54 2.18 -2.97
N ASP A 82 1.34 3.03 -2.33
CA ASP A 82 2.46 3.73 -2.95
C ASP A 82 3.75 3.50 -2.18
N THR A 83 4.61 2.63 -2.71
CA THR A 83 5.91 2.32 -2.13
C THR A 83 6.96 3.41 -2.38
N GLY A 84 6.66 4.42 -3.19
CA GLY A 84 7.53 5.54 -3.51
C GLY A 84 7.34 6.75 -2.58
N THR A 85 6.30 6.73 -1.74
CA THR A 85 6.03 7.79 -0.76
C THR A 85 6.52 7.36 0.63
N PHE A 86 7.21 8.27 1.32
CA PHE A 86 7.82 8.03 2.63
C PHE A 86 6.90 8.37 3.84
N LEU A 87 5.69 8.88 3.57
CA LEU A 87 4.70 9.28 4.58
C LEU A 87 3.32 8.74 4.25
N ILE A 88 2.52 8.49 5.29
CA ILE A 88 1.08 8.37 5.15
C ILE A 88 0.49 9.78 5.09
N TRP A 89 -0.28 10.06 4.05
CA TRP A 89 -0.96 11.34 3.87
C TRP A 89 -2.46 11.12 3.69
N GLY A 90 -3.27 12.12 4.06
CA GLY A 90 -4.72 12.02 4.01
C GLY A 90 -5.43 13.33 4.36
N PRO A 91 -6.76 13.32 4.45
CA PRO A 91 -7.54 14.51 4.80
C PRO A 91 -7.08 15.12 6.13
N ALA A 92 -6.84 16.43 6.13
CA ALA A 92 -6.24 17.14 7.28
C ALA A 92 -6.97 16.86 8.61
N ALA A 93 -8.31 16.88 8.61
CA ALA A 93 -9.10 16.61 9.82
C ALA A 93 -8.84 15.21 10.42
N VAL A 94 -8.64 14.21 9.56
CA VAL A 94 -8.39 12.81 9.96
C VAL A 94 -6.99 12.67 10.53
N ILE A 95 -6.00 13.21 9.81
CA ILE A 95 -4.60 13.18 10.25
C ILE A 95 -4.43 13.94 11.57
N SER A 96 -5.03 15.12 11.71
CA SER A 96 -4.98 15.89 12.97
C SER A 96 -5.64 15.18 14.14
N ALA A 97 -6.75 14.47 13.91
CA ALA A 97 -7.40 13.69 14.96
C ALA A 97 -6.54 12.50 15.41
N ILE A 98 -5.94 11.77 14.46
CA ILE A 98 -4.98 10.69 14.74
C ILE A 98 -3.75 11.24 15.47
N ALA A 99 -3.17 12.35 15.01
CA ALA A 99 -1.99 12.97 15.63
C ALA A 99 -2.25 13.34 17.09
N LYS A 100 -3.41 13.96 17.38
CA LYS A 100 -3.84 14.29 18.74
C LYS A 100 -3.99 13.06 19.62
N GLU A 101 -4.59 12.00 19.09
CA GLU A 101 -4.79 10.74 19.82
C GLU A 101 -3.47 10.04 20.16
N LEU A 102 -2.47 10.17 19.29
CA LEU A 102 -1.14 9.61 19.47
C LEU A 102 -0.19 10.54 20.26
N GLY A 103 -0.68 11.67 20.78
CA GLY A 103 0.13 12.62 21.58
C GLY A 103 1.15 13.42 20.76
N SER A 104 0.98 13.49 19.44
CA SER A 104 1.78 14.33 18.54
C SER A 104 1.30 15.79 18.58
N GLN A 105 2.23 16.74 18.45
CA GLN A 105 1.97 18.19 18.54
C GLN A 105 2.09 18.87 17.18
#